data_AF-A0A2G0W8D6-F1
#
_entry.id   AF-A0A2G0W8D6-F1
#
_cell.length_a   1.000
_cell.length_b   1.000
_cell.length_c   1.000
_cell.angle_alpha   90.00
_cell.angle_beta   90.00
_cell.angle_gamma   90.00
#
_symmetry.space_group_name_H-M   'P 1'
#
loop_
_entity.id
_entity.type
_entity.pdbx_description
1 polymer ?
#
loop_
_entity_poly.entity_id
_entity_poly.type
_entity_poly.pdbx_seq_one_letter_code
_entity_poly.pdbx_strand_id
1 'polypeptide(L)' 'MAYDDSRHVKDREIKSRYDDETYEALKAVARLHKLQLAVFVRMCVEEKLESIVEQDVTDKHQMA' A
#
# COMPACT_ATOMS: atom_id res chain seq x y z
N MET A 1 11.99 0.12 -19.30
CA MET A 1 10.73 0.86 -19.11
C MET A 1 11.05 2.10 -18.29
N ALA A 2 11.01 3.29 -18.90
CA ALA A 2 11.46 4.52 -18.26
C ALA A 2 10.40 5.02 -17.26
N TYR A 3 10.76 5.08 -15.98
CA TYR A 3 9.96 5.64 -14.89
C TYR A 3 9.92 7.19 -14.89
N ASP A 4 10.28 7.82 -16.00
CA ASP A 4 10.58 9.26 -16.09
C ASP A 4 9.37 10.13 -16.49
N ASP A 5 8.25 9.51 -16.90
CA ASP A 5 7.04 10.26 -17.27
C ASP A 5 6.14 10.52 -16.05
N SER A 6 6.23 11.70 -15.43
CA SER A 6 5.36 12.13 -14.32
C SER A 6 3.84 11.95 -14.54
N ARG A 7 3.38 11.68 -15.78
CA ARG A 7 2.01 11.31 -16.11
C ARG A 7 1.60 9.90 -15.65
N HIS A 8 2.54 8.96 -15.46
CA HIS A 8 2.22 7.58 -15.05
C HIS A 8 1.67 7.47 -13.63
N VAL A 9 1.90 8.48 -12.78
CA VAL A 9 1.44 8.51 -11.39
C VAL A 9 -0.09 8.60 -11.31
N LYS A 10 -0.75 9.18 -12.32
CA LYS A 10 -2.22 9.27 -12.40
C LYS A 10 -2.88 8.06 -13.05
N ASP A 11 -2.14 7.23 -13.80
CA ASP A 11 -2.71 6.12 -14.57
C ASP A 11 -2.99 4.86 -13.74
N ARG A 12 -2.60 4.83 -12.45
CA ARG A 12 -2.78 3.66 -11.56
C ARG A 12 -3.49 4.02 -10.26
N GLU A 13 -4.56 4.79 -10.35
CA GLU A 13 -5.42 5.05 -9.20
C GLU A 13 -6.03 3.74 -8.68
N ILE A 14 -5.80 3.42 -7.40
CA ILE A 14 -6.43 2.29 -6.72
C ILE A 14 -7.65 2.80 -5.96
N LYS A 15 -8.83 2.31 -6.33
CA LYS A 15 -10.08 2.59 -5.62
C LYS A 15 -10.44 1.42 -4.74
N SER A 16 -10.35 1.60 -3.43
CA SER A 16 -10.81 0.64 -2.43
C SER A 16 -12.13 1.08 -1.82
N ARG A 17 -12.96 0.09 -1.46
CA ARG A 17 -14.20 0.30 -0.71
C ARG A 17 -14.01 -0.26 0.68
N TYR A 18 -14.49 0.48 1.66
CA TYR A 18 -14.51 0.10 3.06
C TYR A 18 -15.93 0.30 3.58
N ASP A 19 -16.33 -0.49 4.58
CA ASP A 19 -17.47 -0.13 5.41
C ASP A 19 -17.15 1.12 6.25
N ASP A 20 -18.20 1.71 6.84
CA ASP A 20 -18.10 2.97 7.56
C ASP A 20 -17.19 2.87 8.80
N GLU A 21 -17.23 1.74 9.51
CA GLU A 21 -16.43 1.52 10.72
C GLU A 21 -14.94 1.45 10.36
N THR A 22 -14.59 0.64 9.36
CA THR A 22 -13.23 0.52 8.86
C THR A 22 -12.70 1.86 8.33
N TYR A 23 -13.53 2.60 7.59
CA TYR A 23 -13.12 3.89 7.03
C TYR A 23 -12.78 4.91 8.11
N GLU A 24 -13.61 5.03 9.15
CA GLU A 24 -13.37 5.97 10.24
C GLU A 24 -12.17 5.56 11.10
N ALA A 25 -11.93 4.26 11.29
CA ALA A 25 -10.72 3.77 11.95
C ALA A 25 -9.44 4.17 11.18
N LEU A 26 -9.40 3.92 9.86
CA LEU A 26 -8.27 4.32 9.01
C LEU A 26 -8.00 5.82 9.05
N LYS A 27 -9.08 6.62 9.01
CA LYS A 27 -9.02 8.08 9.07
C LYS A 27 -8.52 8.59 10.41
N ALA A 28 -8.90 7.96 11.52
CA ALA A 28 -8.40 8.29 12.85
C ALA A 28 -6.89 8.05 12.96
N VAL A 29 -6.41 6.90 12.48
CA VAL A 29 -4.97 6.58 12.48
C VAL A 29 -4.19 7.52 11.57
N ALA A 30 -4.67 7.78 10.35
CA ALA A 30 -4.03 8.72 9.44
C ALA A 30 -3.88 10.11 10.08
N ARG A 31 -4.92 10.59 10.78
CA ARG A 31 -4.88 11.86 11.53
C ARG A 31 -3.88 11.83 12.68
N LEU A 32 -3.83 10.73 13.46
CA LEU A 32 -2.89 10.56 14.56
C LEU A 32 -1.44 10.73 14.09
N HIS A 33 -1.12 10.18 12.92
CA HIS A 33 0.21 10.28 12.30
C HIS A 33 0.40 11.52 11.41
N LYS A 34 -0.58 12.43 11.34
CA LYS A 34 -0.57 13.64 10.49
C LYS A 34 -0.35 13.32 9.01
N LEU A 35 -0.88 12.20 8.54
CA LEU A 35 -0.81 11.75 7.15
C LEU A 35 -2.14 11.98 6.43
N GLN A 36 -2.06 12.14 5.10
CA GLN A 36 -3.24 12.03 4.25
C GLN A 36 -3.71 10.57 4.24
N LEU A 37 -5.02 10.34 4.26
CA LEU A 37 -5.58 8.98 4.30
C LEU A 37 -5.06 8.09 3.15
N ALA A 38 -5.01 8.62 1.93
CA ALA A 38 -4.49 7.89 0.78
C ALA A 38 -3.00 7.53 0.93
N VAL A 39 -2.20 8.41 1.54
CA VAL A 39 -0.78 8.16 1.80
C VAL A 39 -0.62 7.07 2.85
N PHE A 40 -1.38 7.14 3.94
CA PHE A 40 -1.38 6.12 4.98
C PHE A 40 -1.74 4.74 4.44
N VAL A 41 -2.84 4.64 3.68
CA VAL A 41 -3.28 3.37 3.08
C VAL A 41 -2.22 2.83 2.12
N ARG A 42 -1.62 3.69 1.29
CA ARG A 42 -0.52 3.29 0.39
C ARG A 42 0.65 2.69 1.17
N MET A 43 1.08 3.33 2.26
CA MET A 43 2.18 2.83 3.09
C MET A 43 1.89 1.44 3.66
N CYS A 44 0.69 1.22 4.20
CA CYS A 44 0.30 -0.10 4.72
C CYS A 44 0.32 -1.19 3.64
N VAL A 45 -0.12 -0.85 2.41
CA VAL A 45 -0.10 -1.79 1.29
C VAL A 45 1.33 -2.10 0.86
N GLU A 46 2.20 -1.09 0.76
CA GLU A 46 3.60 -1.25 0.36
C GLU A 46 4.36 -2.13 1.37
N GLU A 47 4.24 -1.85 2.66
CA GLU A 47 4.85 -2.65 3.73
C GLU A 47 4.37 -4.10 3.69
N LYS A 48 3.06 -4.33 3.46
CA LYS A 48 2.53 -5.68 3.38
C LYS A 48 3.01 -6.43 2.14
N LEU A 49 3.11 -5.74 1.00
CA LEU A 49 3.64 -6.32 -0.24
C LEU A 49 5.11 -6.70 -0.09
N GLU A 50 5.92 -5.85 0.54
CA GLU A 50 7.33 -6.14 0.85
C GLU A 50 7.44 -7.41 1.71
N SER A 51 6.66 -7.50 2.79
CA SER A 51 6.61 -8.70 3.63
C SER A 51 6.20 -9.96 2.87
N ILE A 52 5.26 -9.87 1.92
CA ILE A 52 4.84 -11.02 1.10
C ILE A 52 5.95 -11.45 0.14
N VAL A 53 6.63 -10.50 -0.48
CA VAL A 53 7.74 -10.77 -1.41
C VAL A 53 8.90 -11.42 -0.67
N GLU A 54 9.26 -10.93 0.51
CA GLU A 54 10.30 -11.53 1.35
C GLU A 54 9.99 -13.00 1.71
N GLN A 55 8.72 -13.29 2.03
CA GLN A 55 8.27 -14.65 2.32
C GLN A 55 8.37 -15.56 1.08
N ASP A 56 7.88 -15.10 -0.07
CA ASP A 56 7.91 -15.88 -1.33
C ASP A 56 9.35 -16.17 -1.80
N VAL A 57 10.28 -15.21 -1.64
CA VAL A 57 11.71 -15.44 -1.93
C VAL A 57 12.30 -16.48 -0.99
N THR A 58 11.96 -16.42 0.30
CA THR A 58 12.45 -17.37 1.30
C THR A 58 11.94 -18.78 1.02
N ASP A 59 10.65 -18.91 0.71
CA ASP A 59 10.02 -20.20 0.39
C ASP A 59 10.63 -20.82 -0.89
N LYS A 60 10.91 -20.01 -1.91
CA LYS A 60 11.60 -20.46 -3.14
C LYS A 60 13.05 -20.89 -2.90
N HIS A 61 13.74 -20.30 -1.94
CA HIS A 61 15.12 -20.68 -1.60
C HIS A 61 15.20 -21.95 -0.75
N GLN A 62 14.15 -22.28 0.01
CA GLN A 62 14.08 -23.53 0.80
C GLN A 62 13.68 -24.75 -0.04
N MET A 63 13.10 -24.56 -1.22
CA MET A 63 12.71 -25.64 -2.13
C MET A 63 13.75 -25.97 -3.23
N ALA A 64 14.89 -25.29 -3.23
CA ALA A 64 16.01 -25.52 -4.15
C ALA A 64 17.20 -26.17 -3.43
#